data_AF-A0A9E7U7R5-F1
#
_entry.id   AF-A0A9E7U7R5-F1
#
_cell.length_a   1.000
_cell.length_b   1.000
_cell.length_c   1.000
_cell.angle_alpha   90.00
_cell.angle_beta   90.00
_cell.angle_gamma   90.00
#
_symmetry.space_group_name_H-M   'P 1'
#
loop_
_entity.id
_entity.type
_entity.pdbx_description
1 polymer ?
#
loop_
_entity_poly.entity_id
_entity_poly.type
_entity_poly.pdbx_seq_one_letter_code
_entity_poly.pdbx_strand_id
1 'polypeptide(L)'
;MTDAVDVPAHLRAGAALYTAGRFHAAHDPWEHAWLAVRDTAPDDAALLQGLIQTTAALHHARAGNREGATGLAGSAADYLAGVPDDHRDVDLDPIRAFLPGLAASLDAAGTPPPLHIDGREWTLADLELPAAGPAAVALAEDEGFDESPVERAVTFAWADLADSPTSAFADAILAFVAGTGAPRTVAYDRLRRRVEERQAKEDDVSGLFDTD
;
A
#
# COMPACT_ATOMS: atom_id res chain seq x y z
N MET A 1 -8.15 -20.98 -7.80
CA MET A 1 -8.96 -19.81 -8.17
C MET A 1 -8.06 -18.64 -7.83
N THR A 2 -7.46 -17.97 -8.81
CA THR A 2 -6.65 -16.79 -8.50
C THR A 2 -7.63 -15.76 -7.98
N ASP A 3 -7.64 -15.52 -6.67
CA ASP A 3 -8.44 -14.42 -6.13
C ASP A 3 -7.95 -13.15 -6.83
N ALA A 4 -8.85 -12.54 -7.60
CA ALA A 4 -8.53 -11.33 -8.34
C ALA A 4 -8.12 -10.24 -7.33
N VAL A 5 -7.07 -9.49 -7.64
CA VAL A 5 -6.63 -8.39 -6.78
C VAL A 5 -7.77 -7.38 -6.60
N ASP A 6 -8.00 -6.94 -5.35
CA ASP A 6 -8.91 -5.84 -5.06
C ASP A 6 -8.20 -4.50 -5.34
N VAL A 7 -8.31 -4.02 -6.59
CA VAL A 7 -7.72 -2.75 -7.01
C VAL A 7 -8.18 -1.57 -6.12
N PRO A 8 -9.48 -1.38 -5.83
CA PRO A 8 -9.93 -0.34 -4.89
C PRO A 8 -9.24 -0.39 -3.51
N ALA A 9 -9.04 -1.58 -2.94
CA ALA A 9 -8.34 -1.71 -1.66
C ALA A 9 -6.87 -1.27 -1.75
N HIS A 10 -6.17 -1.64 -2.82
CA HIS A 10 -4.78 -1.23 -3.03
C HIS A 10 -4.64 0.26 -3.32
N LEU A 11 -5.59 0.86 -4.05
CA LEU A 11 -5.67 2.30 -4.24
C LEU A 11 -5.77 3.04 -2.90
N ARG A 12 -6.67 2.61 -2.02
CA ARG A 12 -6.83 3.18 -0.66
C ARG A 12 -5.60 2.97 0.21
N ALA A 13 -4.96 1.80 0.12
CA ALA A 13 -3.73 1.49 0.85
C ALA A 13 -2.60 2.47 0.49
N GLY A 14 -2.28 2.61 -0.80
CA GLY A 14 -1.26 3.53 -1.26
C GLY A 14 -1.63 5.00 -1.00
N ALA A 15 -2.91 5.37 -1.13
CA ALA A 15 -3.37 6.73 -0.80
C ALA A 15 -3.16 7.07 0.68
N ALA A 16 -3.45 6.14 1.60
CA ALA A 16 -3.19 6.36 3.02
C ALA A 16 -1.71 6.51 3.36
N LEU A 17 -0.83 5.76 2.67
CA LEU A 17 0.63 5.89 2.80
C LEU A 17 1.13 7.21 2.21
N TYR A 18 0.60 7.61 1.06
CA TYR A 18 0.85 8.91 0.44
C TYR A 18 0.50 10.06 1.40
N THR A 19 -0.70 10.02 1.99
CA THR A 19 -1.16 10.98 3.00
C THR A 19 -0.23 11.04 4.21
N ALA A 20 0.30 9.89 4.65
CA ALA A 20 1.30 9.81 5.72
C ALA A 20 2.71 10.28 5.30
N GLY A 21 2.88 10.76 4.07
CA GLY A 21 4.15 11.18 3.49
C GLY A 21 5.13 10.05 3.22
N ARG A 22 4.66 8.79 3.26
CA ARG A 22 5.42 7.56 3.01
C ARG A 22 5.40 7.23 1.53
N PHE A 23 6.02 8.09 0.73
CA PHE A 23 5.95 7.97 -0.74
C PHE A 23 6.63 6.71 -1.27
N HIS A 24 7.72 6.25 -0.66
CA HIS A 24 8.32 4.97 -1.06
C HIS A 24 7.35 3.82 -0.78
N ALA A 25 6.90 3.63 0.47
CA ALA A 25 5.92 2.60 0.81
C ALA A 25 4.60 2.67 0.00
N ALA A 26 4.13 3.87 -0.38
CA ALA A 26 2.90 4.02 -1.16
C ALA A 26 2.97 3.35 -2.54
N HIS A 27 4.19 3.14 -3.06
CA HIS A 27 4.46 2.42 -4.30
C HIS A 27 3.94 0.98 -4.28
N ASP A 28 4.23 0.23 -3.23
CA ASP A 28 4.16 -1.24 -3.29
C ASP A 28 2.72 -1.77 -3.40
N PRO A 29 1.71 -1.22 -2.68
CA PRO A 29 0.33 -1.61 -2.90
C PRO A 29 -0.12 -1.35 -4.34
N TRP A 30 0.29 -0.21 -4.93
CA TRP A 30 -0.08 0.11 -6.31
C TRP A 30 0.65 -0.78 -7.32
N GLU A 31 1.93 -1.09 -7.11
CA GLU A 31 2.69 -2.00 -7.99
C GLU A 31 2.09 -3.41 -7.96
N HIS A 32 1.73 -3.92 -6.77
CA HIS A 32 1.07 -5.21 -6.62
C HIS A 32 -0.23 -5.27 -7.45
N ALA A 33 -1.08 -4.25 -7.34
CA ALA A 33 -2.30 -4.16 -8.13
C ALA A 33 -2.02 -4.02 -9.63
N TRP A 34 -1.02 -3.23 -10.01
CA TRP A 34 -0.63 -3.00 -11.40
C TRP A 34 -0.18 -4.30 -12.08
N LEU A 35 0.68 -5.09 -11.42
CA LEU A 35 1.16 -6.37 -11.95
C LEU A 35 0.01 -7.33 -12.31
N ALA A 36 -1.08 -7.30 -11.54
CA ALA A 36 -2.23 -8.16 -11.76
C ALA A 36 -3.16 -7.68 -12.90
N VAL A 37 -3.19 -6.38 -13.20
CA VAL A 37 -4.14 -5.79 -14.17
C VAL A 37 -3.50 -5.22 -15.44
N ARG A 38 -2.17 -5.11 -15.50
CA ARG A 38 -1.45 -4.42 -16.59
C ARG A 38 -1.76 -4.92 -18.00
N ASP A 39 -2.13 -6.19 -18.13
CA ASP A 39 -2.41 -6.84 -19.42
C ASP A 39 -3.92 -6.96 -19.72
N THR A 40 -4.79 -6.59 -18.77
CA THR A 40 -6.24 -6.86 -18.82
C THR A 40 -7.12 -5.63 -18.60
N ALA A 41 -6.65 -4.61 -17.91
CA ALA A 41 -7.37 -3.36 -17.64
C ALA A 41 -6.47 -2.14 -17.90
N PRO A 42 -6.43 -1.60 -19.13
CA PRO A 42 -5.47 -0.56 -19.52
C PRO A 42 -5.63 0.75 -18.75
N ASP A 43 -6.87 1.15 -18.41
CA ASP A 43 -7.12 2.37 -17.65
C ASP A 43 -6.65 2.23 -16.19
N ASP A 44 -6.94 1.09 -15.54
CA ASP A 44 -6.44 0.78 -14.20
C ASP A 44 -4.90 0.74 -14.20
N ALA A 45 -4.32 0.11 -15.23
CA ALA A 45 -2.88 0.01 -15.38
C ALA A 45 -2.22 1.38 -15.54
N ALA A 46 -2.81 2.27 -16.34
CA ALA A 46 -2.30 3.63 -16.55
C ALA A 46 -2.45 4.49 -15.28
N LEU A 47 -3.58 4.38 -14.58
CA LEU A 47 -3.80 5.05 -13.29
C LEU A 47 -2.73 4.63 -12.27
N LEU A 48 -2.59 3.33 -12.03
CA LEU A 48 -1.66 2.79 -11.04
C LEU A 48 -0.22 3.16 -11.38
N GLN A 49 0.18 3.04 -12.66
CA GLN A 49 1.53 3.40 -13.09
C GLN A 49 1.80 4.90 -12.96
N GLY A 50 0.81 5.75 -13.23
CA GLY A 50 0.92 7.18 -13.01
C GLY A 50 1.12 7.55 -11.54
N LEU A 51 0.38 6.89 -10.63
CA LEU A 51 0.52 7.07 -9.19
C LEU A 51 1.88 6.57 -8.67
N ILE A 52 2.31 5.38 -9.11
CA ILE A 52 3.63 4.78 -8.86
C ILE A 52 4.77 5.75 -9.23
N GLN A 53 4.72 6.30 -10.46
CA GLN A 53 5.75 7.23 -10.93
C GLN A 53 5.70 8.56 -10.17
N THR A 54 4.51 9.01 -9.75
CA THR A 54 4.35 10.23 -8.95
C THR A 54 5.03 10.08 -7.58
N THR A 55 4.82 8.97 -6.89
CA THR A 55 5.43 8.74 -5.57
C THR A 55 6.92 8.46 -5.67
N ALA A 56 7.37 7.73 -6.69
CA ALA A 56 8.79 7.56 -6.97
C ALA A 56 9.47 8.92 -7.23
N ALA A 57 8.86 9.79 -8.05
CA ALA A 57 9.39 11.14 -8.30
C ALA A 57 9.54 11.96 -7.01
N LEU A 58 8.53 11.92 -6.13
CA LEU A 58 8.57 12.59 -4.83
C LEU A 58 9.66 12.05 -3.90
N HIS A 59 9.81 10.71 -3.84
CA HIS A 59 10.86 10.06 -3.07
C HIS A 59 12.26 10.49 -3.56
N HIS A 60 12.49 10.42 -4.87
CA HIS A 60 13.74 10.84 -5.50
C HIS A 60 14.04 12.33 -5.25
N ALA A 61 13.02 13.19 -5.36
CA ALA A 61 13.18 14.62 -5.13
C ALA A 61 13.61 14.92 -3.69
N ARG A 62 12.99 14.25 -2.69
CA ARG A 62 13.35 14.36 -1.27
C ARG A 62 14.74 13.82 -0.95
N ALA A 63 15.18 12.78 -1.66
CA ALA A 63 16.53 12.23 -1.56
C ALA A 63 17.60 13.08 -2.27
N GLY A 64 17.22 14.17 -2.94
CA GLY A 64 18.13 15.04 -3.69
C GLY A 64 18.49 14.53 -5.10
N ASN A 65 17.89 13.41 -5.54
CA ASN A 65 18.05 12.88 -6.88
C ASN A 65 17.11 13.61 -7.87
N ARG A 66 17.56 14.78 -8.32
CA ARG A 66 16.77 15.66 -9.20
C ARG A 66 16.50 15.06 -10.57
N GLU A 67 17.51 14.45 -11.19
CA GLU A 67 17.39 13.88 -12.53
C GLU A 67 16.36 12.74 -12.55
N GLY A 68 16.42 11.85 -11.54
CA GLY A 68 15.43 10.79 -11.36
C GLY A 68 14.02 11.37 -11.15
N ALA A 69 13.89 12.38 -10.29
CA ALA A 69 12.60 13.02 -10.04
C ALA A 69 11.98 13.64 -11.30
N THR A 70 12.78 14.36 -12.11
CA THR A 70 12.30 14.98 -13.35
C THR A 70 11.77 13.94 -14.34
N GLY A 71 12.53 12.86 -14.58
CA GLY A 71 12.14 11.82 -15.53
C GLY A 71 10.86 11.09 -15.08
N LEU A 72 10.78 10.75 -13.80
CA LEU A 72 9.62 10.08 -13.21
C LEU A 72 8.37 10.97 -13.22
N ALA A 73 8.50 12.26 -12.92
CA ALA A 73 7.39 13.20 -12.98
C ALA A 73 6.84 13.39 -14.41
N GLY A 74 7.73 13.42 -15.41
CA GLY A 74 7.33 13.43 -16.82
C GLY A 74 6.58 12.16 -17.20
N SER A 75 7.12 10.98 -16.83
CA SER A 75 6.47 9.70 -17.09
C SER A 75 5.12 9.57 -16.39
N ALA A 76 5.00 10.05 -15.15
CA ALA A 76 3.73 10.09 -14.43
C ALA A 76 2.67 10.91 -15.19
N ALA A 77 3.06 12.06 -15.73
CA ALA A 77 2.16 12.92 -16.50
C ALA A 77 1.68 12.23 -17.78
N ASP A 78 2.58 11.52 -18.48
CA ASP A 78 2.25 10.77 -19.69
C ASP A 78 1.24 9.65 -19.42
N TYR A 79 1.41 8.90 -18.33
CA TYR A 79 0.46 7.85 -17.92
C TYR A 79 -0.91 8.42 -17.54
N LEU A 80 -0.92 9.50 -16.74
CA LEU A 80 -2.16 10.08 -16.23
C LEU A 80 -2.90 10.91 -17.28
N ALA A 81 -2.28 11.32 -18.38
CA ALA A 81 -2.91 12.16 -19.40
C ALA A 81 -4.13 11.52 -20.08
N GLY A 82 -4.14 10.19 -20.21
CA GLY A 82 -5.21 9.44 -20.87
C GLY A 82 -6.28 8.86 -19.93
N VAL A 83 -6.06 8.92 -18.62
CA VAL A 83 -6.99 8.34 -17.63
C VAL A 83 -8.22 9.24 -17.48
N PRO A 84 -9.47 8.73 -17.50
CA PRO A 84 -10.66 9.55 -17.25
C PRO A 84 -10.65 10.19 -15.85
N ASP A 85 -11.21 11.40 -15.73
CA ASP A 85 -11.21 12.17 -14.48
C ASP A 85 -12.01 11.51 -13.34
N ASP A 86 -12.97 10.64 -13.69
CA ASP A 86 -13.81 9.88 -12.78
C ASP A 86 -13.35 8.42 -12.60
N HIS A 87 -12.20 8.04 -13.17
CA HIS A 87 -11.74 6.67 -13.11
C HIS A 87 -11.38 6.26 -11.67
N ARG A 88 -12.09 5.23 -11.16
CA ARG A 88 -11.95 4.73 -9.77
C ARG A 88 -12.17 5.80 -8.70
N ASP A 89 -12.90 6.86 -9.03
CA ASP A 89 -13.18 7.99 -8.15
C ASP A 89 -11.91 8.66 -7.58
N VAL A 90 -10.78 8.56 -8.29
CA VAL A 90 -9.51 9.19 -7.93
C VAL A 90 -9.46 10.60 -8.48
N ASP A 91 -9.31 11.59 -7.61
CA ASP A 91 -9.17 13.00 -8.01
C ASP A 91 -7.77 13.27 -8.57
N LEU A 92 -7.63 13.20 -9.90
CA LEU A 92 -6.36 13.34 -10.60
C LEU A 92 -5.96 14.79 -10.90
N ASP A 93 -6.90 15.74 -10.85
CA ASP A 93 -6.66 17.12 -11.24
C ASP A 93 -5.54 17.78 -10.41
N PRO A 94 -5.54 17.68 -9.06
CA PRO A 94 -4.45 18.22 -8.25
C PRO A 94 -3.10 17.59 -8.60
N ILE A 95 -3.06 16.26 -8.83
CA ILE A 95 -1.83 15.54 -9.16
C ILE A 95 -1.30 15.99 -10.51
N ARG A 96 -2.14 16.06 -11.54
CA ARG A 96 -1.77 16.53 -12.88
C ARG A 96 -1.25 17.97 -12.86
N ALA A 97 -1.86 18.84 -12.07
CA ALA A 97 -1.39 20.22 -11.90
C ALA A 97 -0.04 20.31 -11.18
N PHE A 98 0.26 19.36 -10.29
CA PHE A 98 1.49 19.31 -9.51
C PHE A 98 2.69 18.79 -10.31
N LEU A 99 2.49 17.82 -11.20
CA LEU A 99 3.58 17.13 -11.92
C LEU A 99 4.52 18.04 -12.74
N PRO A 100 4.05 19.08 -13.46
CA PRO A 100 4.95 20.00 -14.15
C PRO A 100 5.91 20.75 -13.21
N GLY A 101 5.42 21.12 -12.01
CA GLY A 101 6.25 21.73 -10.98
C GLY A 101 7.28 20.74 -10.44
N LEU A 102 6.86 19.51 -10.14
CA LEU A 102 7.74 18.45 -9.66
C LEU A 102 8.83 18.09 -10.68
N ALA A 103 8.48 18.06 -11.96
CA ALA A 103 9.42 17.82 -13.05
C ALA A 103 10.51 18.91 -13.11
N ALA A 104 10.18 20.16 -12.75
CA ALA A 104 11.15 21.24 -12.68
C ALA A 104 12.02 21.18 -11.41
N SER A 105 11.41 21.09 -10.23
CA SER A 105 12.07 20.85 -8.93
C SER A 105 11.04 20.74 -7.81
N LEU A 106 11.41 20.11 -6.67
CA LEU A 106 10.53 20.06 -5.49
C LEU A 106 10.15 21.47 -4.99
N ASP A 107 11.08 22.43 -5.02
CA ASP A 107 10.82 23.81 -4.60
C ASP A 107 9.80 24.50 -5.52
N ALA A 108 9.84 24.22 -6.82
CA ALA A 108 8.87 24.75 -7.79
C ALA A 108 7.49 24.08 -7.67
N ALA A 109 7.46 22.80 -7.33
CA ALA A 109 6.24 22.04 -7.11
C ALA A 109 5.49 22.47 -5.84
N GLY A 110 6.23 22.84 -4.79
CA GLY A 110 5.68 23.14 -3.48
C GLY A 110 5.25 21.87 -2.73
N THR A 111 4.15 21.96 -2.00
CA THR A 111 3.63 20.84 -1.19
C THR A 111 2.89 19.85 -2.10
N PRO A 112 3.16 18.53 -1.97
CA PRO A 112 2.38 17.51 -2.67
C PRO A 112 0.88 17.66 -2.34
N PRO A 113 -0.02 17.65 -3.33
CA PRO A 113 -1.45 17.83 -3.09
C PRO A 113 -2.05 16.60 -2.41
N PRO A 114 -3.14 16.74 -1.64
CA PRO A 114 -3.86 15.58 -1.13
C PRO A 114 -4.35 14.68 -2.28
N LEU A 115 -4.32 13.36 -2.07
CA LEU A 115 -4.88 12.38 -2.99
C LEU A 115 -6.26 11.94 -2.49
N HIS A 116 -7.32 12.42 -3.13
CA HIS A 116 -8.69 12.02 -2.80
C HIS A 116 -9.13 10.81 -3.60
N ILE A 117 -9.80 9.89 -2.92
CA ILE A 117 -10.49 8.74 -3.53
C ILE A 117 -11.87 8.68 -2.89
N ASP A 118 -12.93 8.56 -3.70
CA ASP A 118 -14.33 8.65 -3.24
C ASP A 118 -14.61 9.99 -2.54
N GLY A 119 -13.98 11.08 -3.00
CA GLY A 119 -14.15 12.43 -2.45
C GLY A 119 -13.57 12.65 -1.04
N ARG A 120 -12.72 11.73 -0.55
CA ARG A 120 -12.06 11.85 0.76
C ARG A 120 -10.58 11.54 0.70
N GLU A 121 -9.84 12.12 1.64
CA GLU A 121 -8.46 11.76 1.91
C GLU A 121 -8.46 10.53 2.84
N TRP A 122 -7.69 9.51 2.48
CA TRP A 122 -7.53 8.30 3.29
C TRP A 122 -6.33 8.47 4.22
N THR A 123 -6.47 8.09 5.48
CA THR A 123 -5.37 8.00 6.45
C THR A 123 -5.14 6.55 6.85
N LEU A 124 -3.98 6.24 7.43
CA LEU A 124 -3.69 4.88 7.93
C LEU A 124 -4.70 4.40 8.98
N ALA A 125 -5.32 5.31 9.73
CA ALA A 125 -6.32 4.98 10.73
C ALA A 125 -7.71 4.67 10.14
N ASP A 126 -7.96 5.03 8.87
CA ASP A 126 -9.22 4.76 8.16
C ASP A 126 -9.25 3.39 7.49
N LEU A 127 -8.10 2.70 7.42
CA LEU A 127 -7.97 1.48 6.64
C LEU A 127 -8.67 0.31 7.35
N GLU A 128 -9.42 -0.46 6.57
CA GLU A 128 -9.93 -1.78 6.94
C GLU A 128 -9.05 -2.87 6.33
N LEU A 129 -9.20 -4.13 6.78
CA LEU A 129 -8.31 -5.23 6.41
C LEU A 129 -7.95 -5.34 4.92
N PRO A 130 -8.89 -5.23 3.95
CA PRO A 130 -8.55 -5.25 2.52
C PRO A 130 -7.42 -4.30 2.12
N ALA A 131 -7.44 -3.08 2.66
CA ALA A 131 -6.44 -2.05 2.36
C ALA A 131 -5.32 -2.01 3.41
N ALA A 132 -5.62 -2.35 4.66
CA ALA A 132 -4.65 -2.38 5.76
C ALA A 132 -3.61 -3.49 5.57
N GLY A 133 -3.99 -4.63 4.98
CA GLY A 133 -3.06 -5.73 4.67
C GLY A 133 -1.87 -5.29 3.80
N PRO A 134 -2.10 -4.84 2.55
CA PRO A 134 -1.01 -4.37 1.69
C PRO A 134 -0.28 -3.14 2.27
N ALA A 135 -1.00 -2.23 2.95
CA ALA A 135 -0.35 -1.11 3.62
C ALA A 135 0.59 -1.56 4.77
N ALA A 136 0.24 -2.62 5.50
CA ALA A 136 1.06 -3.17 6.57
C ALA A 136 2.35 -3.79 6.03
N VAL A 137 2.29 -4.52 4.93
CA VAL A 137 3.47 -5.11 4.29
C VAL A 137 4.43 -4.00 3.84
N ALA A 138 3.92 -3.01 3.10
CA ALA A 138 4.72 -1.88 2.64
C ALA A 138 5.33 -1.06 3.80
N LEU A 139 4.58 -0.86 4.90
CA LEU A 139 5.12 -0.20 6.11
C LEU A 139 6.18 -1.03 6.82
N ALA A 140 6.07 -2.35 6.80
CA ALA A 140 7.06 -3.22 7.41
C ALA A 140 8.40 -3.07 6.68
N GLU A 141 8.39 -3.09 5.34
CA GLU A 141 9.58 -2.86 4.52
C GLU A 141 10.16 -1.45 4.76
N ASP A 142 9.34 -0.40 4.63
CA ASP A 142 9.76 1.00 4.74
C ASP A 142 10.38 1.34 6.12
N GLU A 143 9.90 0.69 7.19
CA GLU A 143 10.44 0.86 8.54
C GLU A 143 11.53 -0.16 8.92
N GLY A 144 11.92 -1.05 7.99
CA GLY A 144 13.02 -2.01 8.17
C GLY A 144 12.68 -3.21 9.06
N PHE A 145 11.40 -3.57 9.17
CA PHE A 145 10.96 -4.81 9.79
C PHE A 145 11.02 -5.97 8.79
N ASP A 146 11.08 -7.21 9.29
CA ASP A 146 10.82 -8.37 8.44
C ASP A 146 9.33 -8.41 8.09
N GLU A 147 9.01 -8.34 6.80
CA GLU A 147 7.65 -8.38 6.25
C GLU A 147 7.02 -9.76 6.42
N SER A 148 7.83 -10.81 6.53
CA SER A 148 7.37 -12.19 6.54
C SER A 148 6.24 -12.46 7.54
N PRO A 149 6.39 -12.13 8.84
CA PRO A 149 5.29 -12.25 9.81
C PRO A 149 4.05 -11.43 9.45
N VAL A 150 4.19 -10.28 8.79
CA VAL A 150 3.07 -9.41 8.41
C VAL A 150 2.25 -10.05 7.30
N GLU A 151 2.90 -10.56 6.25
CA GLU A 151 2.23 -11.31 5.17
C GLU A 151 1.48 -12.53 5.70
N ARG A 152 2.09 -13.26 6.65
CA ARG A 152 1.47 -14.41 7.32
C ARG A 152 0.27 -13.99 8.15
N ALA A 153 0.36 -12.87 8.88
CA ALA A 153 -0.78 -12.34 9.62
C ALA A 153 -1.94 -11.98 8.68
N VAL A 154 -1.67 -11.41 7.49
CA VAL A 154 -2.71 -11.13 6.48
C VAL A 154 -3.38 -12.44 6.03
N THR A 155 -2.59 -13.47 5.73
CA THR A 155 -3.11 -14.79 5.37
C THR A 155 -3.99 -15.38 6.48
N PHE A 156 -3.52 -15.37 7.73
CA PHE A 156 -4.30 -15.88 8.87
C PHE A 156 -5.55 -15.03 9.15
N ALA A 157 -5.49 -13.72 8.96
CA ALA A 157 -6.65 -12.85 9.13
C ALA A 157 -7.77 -13.22 8.17
N TRP A 158 -7.45 -13.45 6.89
CA TRP A 158 -8.43 -13.89 5.90
C TRP A 158 -8.96 -15.29 6.17
N ALA A 159 -8.09 -16.22 6.61
CA ALA A 159 -8.51 -17.56 6.99
C ALA A 159 -9.47 -17.55 8.18
N ASP A 160 -9.18 -16.78 9.23
CA ASP A 160 -10.07 -16.61 10.39
C ASP A 160 -11.42 -16.02 9.95
N LEU A 161 -11.40 -15.00 9.08
CA LEU A 161 -12.61 -14.29 8.64
C LEU A 161 -13.51 -15.10 7.72
N ALA A 162 -13.00 -16.19 7.14
CA ALA A 162 -13.83 -17.12 6.38
C ALA A 162 -14.82 -17.88 7.29
N ASP A 163 -14.45 -18.12 8.55
CA ASP A 163 -15.21 -18.93 9.51
C ASP A 163 -15.75 -18.13 10.71
N SER A 164 -15.27 -16.90 10.92
CA SER A 164 -15.58 -16.05 12.09
C SER A 164 -15.74 -14.59 11.69
N PRO A 165 -16.61 -13.80 12.36
CA PRO A 165 -16.73 -12.36 12.08
C PRO A 165 -15.55 -11.53 12.61
N THR A 166 -14.62 -12.13 13.34
CA THR A 166 -13.51 -11.45 14.00
C THR A 166 -12.20 -12.23 13.84
N SER A 167 -11.08 -11.52 13.70
CA SER A 167 -9.74 -12.09 13.72
C SER A 167 -8.79 -11.25 14.57
N ALA A 168 -8.08 -11.92 15.48
CA ALA A 168 -7.03 -11.29 16.28
C ALA A 168 -5.83 -10.86 15.42
N PHE A 169 -5.63 -11.47 14.24
CA PHE A 169 -4.62 -11.04 13.27
C PHE A 169 -5.05 -9.77 12.55
N ALA A 170 -6.32 -9.66 12.16
CA ALA A 170 -6.87 -8.42 11.60
C ALA A 170 -6.70 -7.25 12.59
N ASP A 171 -7.06 -7.45 13.86
CA ASP A 171 -6.87 -6.43 14.91
C ASP A 171 -5.39 -6.04 15.08
N ALA A 172 -4.47 -7.01 14.99
CA ALA A 172 -3.04 -6.75 15.11
C ALA A 172 -2.49 -5.97 13.89
N ILE A 173 -2.95 -6.28 12.68
CA ILE A 173 -2.61 -5.56 11.45
C ILE A 173 -3.09 -4.11 11.56
N LEU A 174 -4.36 -3.90 11.92
CA LEU A 174 -4.94 -2.56 12.07
C LEU A 174 -4.18 -1.73 13.12
N ALA A 175 -3.83 -2.33 14.26
CA ALA A 175 -3.03 -1.66 15.28
C ALA A 175 -1.62 -1.31 14.80
N PHE A 176 -0.98 -2.18 14.02
CA PHE A 176 0.33 -1.93 13.42
C PHE A 176 0.28 -0.77 12.41
N VAL A 177 -0.69 -0.80 11.50
CA VAL A 177 -0.88 0.22 10.45
C VAL A 177 -1.19 1.58 11.05
N ALA A 178 -2.21 1.67 11.92
CA ALA A 178 -2.65 2.93 12.50
C ALA A 178 -1.57 3.58 13.37
N GLY A 179 -0.68 2.79 14.00
CA GLY A 179 0.37 3.30 14.89
C GLY A 179 -0.18 4.03 16.13
N THR A 180 -1.46 3.82 16.45
CA THR A 180 -2.14 4.47 17.57
C THR A 180 -2.03 3.62 18.84
N GLY A 181 -1.80 4.26 19.99
CA GLY A 181 -1.84 3.62 21.32
C GLY A 181 -0.54 2.94 21.77
N ALA A 182 0.33 2.52 20.84
CA ALA A 182 1.67 2.03 21.15
C ALA A 182 2.64 2.32 19.98
N PRO A 183 3.96 2.40 20.23
CA PRO A 183 4.95 2.43 19.16
C PRO A 183 4.78 1.25 18.19
N ARG A 184 4.97 1.48 16.89
CA ARG A 184 4.80 0.46 15.85
C ARG A 184 5.68 -0.78 16.07
N THR A 185 6.86 -0.61 16.66
CA THR A 185 7.74 -1.72 17.11
C THR A 185 7.04 -2.67 18.08
N VAL A 186 6.25 -2.15 19.02
CA VAL A 186 5.51 -2.96 20.00
C VAL A 186 4.33 -3.67 19.34
N ALA A 187 3.65 -3.01 18.39
CA ALA A 187 2.58 -3.63 17.61
C ALA A 187 3.13 -4.78 16.75
N TYR A 188 4.27 -4.55 16.08
CA TYR A 188 4.99 -5.56 15.30
C TYR A 188 5.38 -6.78 16.15
N ASP A 189 6.01 -6.57 17.31
CA ASP A 189 6.40 -7.67 18.21
C ASP A 189 5.20 -8.49 18.72
N ARG A 190 4.03 -7.88 18.86
CA ARG A 190 2.80 -8.60 19.22
C ARG A 190 2.26 -9.40 18.04
N LEU A 191 2.23 -8.80 16.84
CA LEU A 191 1.81 -9.46 15.62
C LEU A 191 2.70 -10.67 15.33
N ARG A 192 4.01 -10.49 15.31
CA ARG A 192 5.00 -11.55 15.05
C ARG A 192 4.84 -12.73 16.00
N ARG A 193 4.76 -12.48 17.31
CA ARG A 193 4.57 -13.55 18.31
C ARG A 193 3.28 -14.35 18.08
N ARG A 194 2.19 -13.68 17.72
CA ARG A 194 0.92 -14.37 17.41
C ARG A 194 1.04 -15.28 16.20
N VAL A 195 1.76 -14.82 15.18
CA VAL A 195 2.03 -15.61 13.96
C VAL A 195 2.86 -16.84 14.32
N GLU A 196 3.96 -16.66 15.06
CA GLU A 196 4.83 -17.75 15.53
C GLU A 196 4.06 -18.77 16.37
N GLU A 197 3.20 -18.31 17.30
CA GLU A 197 2.37 -19.18 18.13
C GLU A 197 1.33 -19.98 17.32
N ARG A 198 0.80 -19.40 16.24
CA ARG A 198 -0.15 -20.10 15.36
C ARG A 198 0.57 -21.12 14.48
N GLN A 199 1.72 -20.75 13.91
CA GLN A 199 2.55 -21.63 13.09
C GLN A 199 3.02 -22.84 13.88
N ALA A 200 3.57 -22.64 15.09
CA ALA A 200 4.00 -23.75 15.93
C ALA A 200 2.87 -24.76 16.20
N LYS A 201 1.64 -24.28 16.39
CA LYS A 201 0.47 -25.16 16.58
C LYS A 201 0.10 -25.92 15.30
N GLU A 202 0.20 -25.29 14.13
CA GLU A 202 -0.08 -25.94 12.85
C GLU A 202 1.00 -26.97 12.50
N ASP A 203 2.27 -26.65 12.76
CA ASP A 203 3.41 -27.55 12.58
C ASP A 203 3.32 -28.77 13.51
N ASP A 204 3.03 -28.57 14.80
CA ASP A 204 2.81 -29.66 15.77
C ASP A 204 1.68 -30.61 15.31
N VAL A 205 0.61 -30.06 14.71
CA VAL A 205 -0.51 -30.85 14.18
C VAL A 205 -0.09 -31.62 12.93
N SER A 206 0.63 -31.01 11.98
CA SER A 206 1.13 -31.72 10.79
C SER A 206 2.07 -32.88 11.13
N GLY A 207 2.99 -32.69 12.08
CA GLY A 207 3.93 -33.72 12.52
C GLY A 207 3.30 -34.93 13.21
N LEU A 208 2.05 -34.82 13.69
CA LEU A 208 1.27 -35.94 14.24
C LEU A 208 0.69 -36.87 13.16
N PHE A 209 0.65 -36.45 11.89
CA PHE A 209 0.10 -37.23 10.78
C PHE A 209 1.17 -37.80 9.83
N ASP A 210 2.45 -37.41 9.97
CA ASP A 210 3.58 -37.85 9.12
C ASP A 210 4.31 -39.11 9.64
N THR A 211 3.75 -39.83 10.62
CA THR A 211 4.26 -41.15 11.01
C THR A 211 3.64 -42.27 10.18
N ASP A 212 4.32 -42.70 9.13
CA ASP A 212 4.25 -44.05 8.55
C ASP A 212 5.61 -44.45 7.90
#